data_AF-A0A921BG70-F1
#
_entry.id   AF-A0A921BG70-F1
#
_cell.length_a   1.000
_cell.length_b   1.000
_cell.length_c   1.000
_cell.angle_alpha   90.00
_cell.angle_beta   90.00
_cell.angle_gamma   90.00
#
_symmetry.space_group_name_H-M   'P 1'
#
loop_
_entity.id
_entity.type
_entity.pdbx_description
1 polymer ?
#
loop_
_entity_poly.entity_id
_entity_poly.type
_entity_poly.pdbx_seq_one_letter_code
_entity_poly.pdbx_strand_id
1 'polypeptide(L)'
;MIEEICMVDNLSNGRFQIGIGRGTGGGQEFAMWGGNPEENDRRFEETFQILMKGLTNDFLSFEGQHFTLRDLWMELKPKQKPHPPFWYAGNPVHAENLAVILSALVQSQICQKLLLVTWKVGTNRMQKKIQPSPRGKNHCTGPGQWYTWPILIKKQ
;
A
#
# COMPACT_ATOMS: atom_id res chain seq x y z
N MET A 1 11.55 -10.52 10.38
CA MET A 1 12.03 -9.98 9.09
C MET A 1 11.70 -8.50 8.88
N ILE A 2 10.44 -8.07 8.71
CA ILE A 2 10.14 -6.64 8.37
C ILE A 2 10.62 -5.70 9.48
N GLU A 3 10.29 -6.01 10.73
CA GLU A 3 10.73 -5.20 11.89
C GLU A 3 12.25 -5.15 12.02
N GLU A 4 12.94 -6.27 11.79
CA GLU A 4 14.41 -6.32 11.84
C GLU A 4 15.04 -5.43 10.77
N ILE A 5 14.48 -5.42 9.55
CA ILE A 5 14.89 -4.51 8.47
C ILE A 5 14.70 -3.06 8.92
N CYS A 6 13.55 -2.73 9.50
CA CYS A 6 13.28 -1.40 10.03
C CYS A 6 14.26 -1.03 11.17
N MET A 7 14.57 -1.97 12.08
CA MET A 7 15.54 -1.77 13.15
C MET A 7 16.92 -1.47 12.59
N VAL A 8 17.43 -2.30 11.68
CA VAL A 8 18.75 -2.14 11.08
C VAL A 8 18.84 -0.85 10.27
N ASP A 9 17.79 -0.48 9.54
CA ASP A 9 17.76 0.79 8.82
C ASP A 9 17.85 2.00 9.76
N ASN A 10 17.09 1.97 10.87
CA ASN A 10 17.15 3.02 11.89
C ASN A 10 18.51 3.08 12.58
N LEU A 11 19.08 1.94 12.97
CA LEU A 11 20.39 1.83 13.62
C LEU A 11 21.53 2.25 12.68
N SER A 12 21.43 1.93 11.39
CA SER A 12 22.42 2.30 10.37
C SER A 12 22.37 3.77 9.96
N ASN A 13 21.38 4.52 10.48
CA ASN A 13 21.08 5.89 10.10
C ASN A 13 20.71 6.04 8.61
N GLY A 14 19.96 5.08 8.06
CA GLY A 14 19.50 5.14 6.67
C GLY A 14 20.56 4.74 5.63
N ARG A 15 21.56 3.96 6.03
CA ARG A 15 22.62 3.47 5.13
C ARG A 15 22.41 2.01 4.72
N PHE A 16 21.37 1.38 5.24
CA PHE A 16 21.08 -0.02 4.99
C PHE A 16 20.57 -0.21 3.55
N GLN A 17 20.93 -1.34 2.95
CA GLN A 17 20.44 -1.75 1.64
C GLN A 17 20.04 -3.22 1.75
N ILE A 18 18.88 -3.57 1.21
CA ILE A 18 18.29 -4.88 1.37
C ILE A 18 18.71 -5.75 0.20
N GLY A 19 19.57 -6.73 0.46
CA GLY A 19 19.87 -7.80 -0.50
C GLY A 19 18.80 -8.89 -0.40
N ILE A 20 18.16 -9.20 -1.52
CA ILE A 20 17.22 -10.32 -1.64
C ILE A 20 17.68 -11.31 -2.70
N GLY A 21 17.40 -12.59 -2.45
CA GLY A 21 17.67 -13.67 -3.36
C GLY A 21 16.69 -14.80 -3.11
N ARG A 22 16.41 -15.56 -4.16
CA ARG A 22 15.48 -16.70 -4.13
C ARG A 22 16.09 -17.94 -3.44
N GLY A 23 17.41 -17.97 -3.30
CA GLY A 23 18.18 -19.14 -2.86
C GLY A 23 18.80 -19.92 -4.03
N THR A 24 19.78 -20.76 -3.72
CA THR A 24 20.59 -21.47 -4.72
C THR A 24 19.95 -22.81 -5.10
N GLY A 25 20.25 -23.32 -6.31
CA GLY A 25 19.93 -24.68 -6.70
C GLY A 25 18.44 -24.97 -6.91
N GLY A 26 17.67 -24.01 -7.44
CA GLY A 26 16.27 -24.30 -7.81
C GLY A 26 15.34 -24.61 -6.64
N GLY A 27 15.68 -24.17 -5.41
CA GLY A 27 14.89 -24.48 -4.21
C GLY A 27 15.43 -25.67 -3.39
N GLN A 28 16.62 -26.19 -3.73
CA GLN A 28 17.24 -27.29 -3.00
C GLN A 28 17.59 -26.93 -1.55
N GLU A 29 18.01 -25.69 -1.30
CA GLU A 29 18.18 -25.16 0.06
C GLU A 29 16.84 -25.21 0.82
N PHE A 30 15.74 -24.84 0.17
CA PHE A 30 14.41 -24.87 0.78
C PHE A 30 13.96 -26.30 1.10
N ALA A 31 14.31 -27.28 0.28
CA ALA A 31 14.12 -28.70 0.58
C ALA A 31 14.87 -29.18 1.82
N MET A 32 16.09 -28.68 2.07
CA MET A 32 16.84 -29.02 3.28
C MET A 32 16.13 -28.55 4.56
N TRP A 33 15.34 -27.48 4.45
CA TRP A 33 14.50 -26.96 5.53
C TRP A 33 13.08 -27.58 5.55
N GLY A 34 12.86 -28.68 4.80
CA GLY A 34 11.60 -29.41 4.78
C GLY A 34 10.52 -28.83 3.85
N GLY A 35 10.86 -27.83 3.03
CA GLY A 35 9.95 -27.24 2.06
C GLY A 35 9.92 -27.99 0.72
N ASN A 36 8.87 -27.77 -0.08
CA ASN A 36 8.83 -28.25 -1.46
C ASN A 36 9.60 -27.27 -2.38
N PRO A 37 10.67 -27.70 -3.09
CA PRO A 37 11.41 -26.85 -4.02
C PRO A 37 10.54 -26.20 -5.10
N GLU A 38 9.48 -26.87 -5.56
CA GLU A 38 8.58 -26.34 -6.60
C GLU A 38 7.77 -25.13 -6.12
N GLU A 39 7.54 -25.03 -4.80
CA GLU A 39 6.81 -23.92 -4.19
C GLU A 39 7.71 -22.71 -3.90
N ASN A 40 9.03 -22.88 -3.98
CA ASN A 40 10.00 -21.86 -3.57
C ASN A 40 9.81 -20.54 -4.33
N ASP A 41 9.61 -20.59 -5.64
CA ASP A 41 9.42 -19.40 -6.49
C ASP A 41 8.18 -18.62 -6.08
N ARG A 42 7.06 -19.34 -5.88
CA ARG A 42 5.78 -18.71 -5.50
C ARG A 42 5.83 -18.14 -4.10
N ARG A 43 6.45 -18.86 -3.16
CA ARG A 43 6.64 -18.37 -1.79
C ARG A 43 7.53 -17.14 -1.74
N PHE A 44 8.62 -17.12 -2.51
CA PHE A 44 9.51 -15.97 -2.60
C PHE A 44 8.76 -14.74 -3.10
N GLU A 45 7.99 -14.91 -4.17
CA GLU A 45 7.16 -13.87 -4.77
C GLU A 45 6.13 -13.31 -3.77
N GLU A 46 5.35 -14.17 -3.11
CA GLU A 46 4.41 -13.74 -2.06
C GLU A 46 5.11 -13.02 -0.91
N THR A 47 6.25 -13.55 -0.46
CA THR A 47 7.04 -12.95 0.63
C THR A 47 7.54 -11.57 0.24
N PHE A 48 7.97 -11.38 -1.00
CA PHE A 48 8.42 -10.08 -1.49
C PHE A 48 7.27 -9.07 -1.54
N GLN A 49 6.08 -9.47 -1.99
CA GLN A 49 4.89 -8.60 -1.96
C GLN A 49 4.52 -8.19 -0.53
N ILE A 50 4.55 -9.13 0.41
CA ILE A 50 4.31 -8.87 1.85
C ILE A 50 5.34 -7.88 2.39
N LEU A 51 6.62 -8.11 2.11
CA LEU A 51 7.71 -7.25 2.55
C LEU A 51 7.51 -5.82 2.05
N MET A 52 7.20 -5.66 0.76
CA MET A 52 6.95 -4.35 0.17
C MET A 52 5.74 -3.64 0.78
N LYS A 53 4.63 -4.36 0.99
CA LYS A 53 3.44 -3.80 1.64
C LYS A 53 3.73 -3.39 3.08
N GLY A 54 4.42 -4.21 3.86
CA GLY A 54 4.70 -3.93 5.27
C GLY A 54 5.73 -2.82 5.48
N LEU A 55 6.68 -2.62 4.57
CA LEU A 55 7.63 -1.50 4.65
C LEU A 55 7.03 -0.15 4.28
N THR A 56 5.94 -0.15 3.52
CA THR A 56 5.39 1.07 2.90
C THR A 56 4.05 1.51 3.47
N ASN A 57 3.31 0.62 4.14
CA ASN A 57 1.99 0.90 4.70
C ASN A 57 1.98 0.69 6.22
N ASP A 58 1.04 1.36 6.89
CA ASP A 58 0.88 1.28 8.35
C ASP A 58 0.15 0.00 8.79
N PHE A 59 -0.67 -0.56 7.91
CA PHE A 59 -1.34 -1.84 8.10
C PHE A 59 -0.96 -2.79 6.96
N LEU A 60 -0.71 -4.04 7.32
CA LEU A 60 -0.36 -5.12 6.43
C LEU A 60 -1.49 -6.15 6.39
N SER A 61 -2.16 -6.17 5.24
CA SER A 61 -3.13 -7.20 4.88
C SER A 61 -2.70 -7.85 3.56
N PHE A 62 -2.65 -9.18 3.57
CA PHE A 62 -2.19 -9.99 2.44
C PHE A 62 -2.92 -11.32 2.41
N GLU A 63 -3.37 -11.73 1.23
CA GLU A 63 -4.01 -13.02 1.02
C GLU A 63 -3.39 -13.65 -0.22
N GLY A 64 -2.51 -14.63 0.01
CA GLY A 64 -1.85 -15.42 -1.02
C GLY A 64 -2.11 -16.91 -0.82
N GLN A 65 -1.46 -17.73 -1.61
CA GLN A 65 -1.60 -19.19 -1.55
C GLN A 65 -0.90 -19.76 -0.32
N HIS A 66 0.20 -19.14 0.13
CA HIS A 66 1.03 -19.65 1.22
C HIS A 66 0.92 -18.82 2.49
N PHE A 67 0.65 -17.51 2.35
CA PHE A 67 0.54 -16.59 3.47
C PHE A 67 -0.80 -15.88 3.50
N THR A 68 -1.39 -15.79 4.70
CA THR A 68 -2.59 -14.98 4.96
C THR A 68 -2.36 -14.12 6.19
N LEU A 69 -2.38 -12.81 6.00
CA LEU A 69 -2.17 -11.77 7.02
C LEU A 69 -3.37 -10.83 6.99
N ARG A 70 -3.93 -10.49 8.15
CA ARG A 70 -5.14 -9.65 8.24
C ARG A 70 -4.90 -8.54 9.27
N ASP A 71 -4.93 -7.30 8.77
CA ASP A 71 -4.90 -6.06 9.55
C ASP A 71 -3.77 -6.00 10.59
N LEU A 72 -2.58 -6.47 10.20
CA LEU A 72 -1.40 -6.39 11.04
C LEU A 72 -0.91 -4.95 11.12
N TRP A 73 -0.85 -4.40 12.33
CA TRP A 73 -0.31 -3.08 12.57
C TRP A 73 1.23 -3.09 12.53
N MET A 74 1.80 -2.19 11.71
CA MET A 74 3.25 -2.05 11.55
C MET A 74 3.79 -0.96 12.48
N GLU A 75 4.19 -1.34 13.69
CA GLU A 75 4.69 -0.41 14.70
C GLU A 75 6.02 0.24 14.29
N LEU A 76 6.97 -0.57 13.82
CA LEU A 76 8.30 -0.11 13.44
C LEU A 76 8.40 0.20 11.95
N LYS A 77 8.82 1.43 11.64
CA LYS A 77 8.94 1.91 10.25
C LYS A 77 10.39 2.13 9.85
N PRO A 78 10.75 1.93 8.56
CA PRO A 78 12.08 2.25 8.09
C PRO A 78 12.31 3.75 8.13
N LYS A 79 13.56 4.13 8.34
CA LYS A 79 14.04 5.52 8.32
C LYS A 79 14.05 6.05 6.89
N GLN A 80 14.54 5.26 5.94
CA GLN A 80 14.51 5.61 4.52
C GLN A 80 13.08 5.53 3.98
N LYS A 81 12.71 6.49 3.14
CA LYS A 81 11.39 6.56 2.48
C LYS A 81 11.55 6.46 0.96
N PRO A 82 10.64 5.74 0.26
CA PRO A 82 9.50 4.98 0.79
C PRO A 82 9.91 3.70 1.55
N HIS A 83 11.05 3.11 1.22
CA HIS A 83 11.68 1.97 1.88
C HIS A 83 13.19 2.01 1.58
N PRO A 84 14.03 1.21 2.27
CA PRO A 84 15.44 1.07 1.91
C PRO A 84 15.62 0.53 0.47
N PRO A 85 16.72 0.87 -0.24
CA PRO A 85 16.99 0.34 -1.57
C PRO A 85 17.14 -1.18 -1.58
N PHE A 86 16.60 -1.83 -2.61
CA PHE A 86 16.70 -3.27 -2.82
C PHE A 86 17.77 -3.63 -3.85
N TRP A 87 18.44 -4.75 -3.61
CA TRP A 87 19.32 -5.42 -4.55
C TRP A 87 18.85 -6.86 -4.74
N TYR A 88 18.74 -7.28 -5.99
CA TYR A 88 18.40 -8.66 -6.31
C TYR A 88 19.59 -9.33 -6.98
N ALA A 89 20.05 -10.43 -6.38
CA ALA A 89 21.07 -11.29 -6.95
C ALA A 89 20.39 -12.53 -7.56
N GLY A 90 20.32 -12.60 -8.88
CA GLY A 90 19.70 -13.73 -9.57
C GLY A 90 19.52 -13.53 -11.07
N ASN A 91 18.69 -14.38 -11.68
CA ASN A 91 18.41 -14.34 -13.11
C ASN A 91 17.68 -13.02 -13.50
N PRO A 92 18.10 -12.34 -14.58
CA PRO A 92 17.47 -11.10 -15.05
C PRO A 92 15.96 -11.23 -15.30
N VAL A 93 15.48 -12.36 -15.82
CA VAL A 93 14.04 -12.59 -16.06
C VAL A 93 13.23 -12.51 -14.76
N HIS A 94 13.77 -13.06 -13.68
CA HIS A 94 13.11 -12.99 -12.38
C HIS A 94 13.23 -11.59 -11.77
N ALA A 95 14.36 -10.91 -11.99
CA ALA A 95 14.55 -9.53 -11.58
C ALA A 95 13.52 -8.58 -12.23
N GLU A 96 13.23 -8.79 -13.52
CA GLU A 96 12.20 -8.06 -14.25
C GLU A 96 10.81 -8.26 -13.63
N ASN A 97 10.44 -9.49 -13.29
CA ASN A 97 9.17 -9.76 -12.60
C ASN A 97 9.09 -8.97 -11.29
N LEU A 98 10.11 -9.03 -10.43
CA LEU A 98 10.16 -8.25 -9.18
C LEU A 98 10.06 -6.74 -9.42
N ALA A 99 10.69 -6.23 -10.48
CA ALA A 99 10.58 -4.82 -10.86
C ALA A 99 9.15 -4.42 -11.26
N VAL A 100 8.40 -5.32 -11.91
CA VAL A 100 6.97 -5.12 -12.19
C VAL A 100 6.17 -5.01 -10.90
N ILE A 101 6.41 -5.86 -9.90
CA ILE A 101 5.74 -5.78 -8.60
C ILE A 101 6.08 -4.49 -7.86
N LEU A 102 7.36 -4.11 -7.85
CA LEU A 102 7.82 -2.84 -7.26
C LEU A 102 7.11 -1.64 -7.91
N SER A 103 7.08 -1.60 -9.24
CA SER A 103 6.47 -0.48 -9.98
C SER A 103 4.95 -0.43 -9.81
N ALA A 104 4.26 -1.58 -9.79
CA ALA A 104 2.82 -1.66 -9.55
C ALA A 104 2.43 -1.13 -8.15
N LEU A 105 3.21 -1.46 -7.12
CA LEU A 105 2.97 -0.98 -5.76
C LEU A 105 3.24 0.52 -5.61
N VAL A 106 4.30 1.04 -6.25
CA VAL A 106 4.59 2.48 -6.29
C VAL A 106 3.47 3.25 -7.00
N GLN A 107 3.00 2.76 -8.15
CA GLN A 107 1.92 3.40 -8.92
C GLN A 107 0.60 3.43 -8.13
N SER A 108 0.28 2.34 -7.41
CA SER A 108 -0.89 2.26 -6.53
C SER A 108 -0.84 3.32 -5.41
N GLN A 109 0.31 3.53 -4.78
CA GLN A 109 0.47 4.56 -3.75
C GLN A 109 0.37 5.98 -4.29
N ILE A 110 0.95 6.26 -5.46
CA ILE A 110 0.83 7.56 -6.12
C ILE A 110 -0.64 7.85 -6.42
N CYS A 111 -1.35 6.91 -7.03
CA CYS A 111 -2.78 7.03 -7.31
C CYS A 111 -3.62 7.24 -6.04
N GLN A 112 -3.36 6.51 -4.96
CA GLN A 112 -4.07 6.69 -3.69
C GLN A 112 -3.81 8.06 -3.05
N LYS A 113 -2.56 8.54 -3.05
CA LYS A 113 -2.23 9.89 -2.55
C LYS A 113 -2.87 10.98 -3.41
N LEU A 114 -2.89 10.83 -4.73
CA LEU A 114 -3.58 11.76 -5.63
C LEU A 114 -5.10 11.77 -5.39
N LEU A 115 -5.74 10.61 -5.20
CA LEU A 115 -7.16 10.50 -4.85
C LEU A 115 -7.48 11.16 -3.50
N LEU A 116 -6.65 10.96 -2.48
CA LEU A 116 -6.82 11.64 -1.18
C LEU A 116 -6.65 13.14 -1.29
N VAL A 117 -5.68 13.63 -2.09
CA VAL A 117 -5.47 15.05 -2.32
C VAL A 117 -6.64 15.67 -3.08
N THR A 118 -7.14 15.05 -4.15
CA THR A 118 -8.30 15.56 -4.90
C THR A 118 -9.57 15.54 -4.06
N TRP A 119 -9.77 14.52 -3.24
CA TRP A 119 -10.89 14.46 -2.28
C TRP A 119 -10.78 15.56 -1.21
N LYS A 120 -9.59 15.75 -0.61
CA LYS A 120 -9.35 16.78 0.42
C LYS A 120 -9.46 18.21 -0.12
N VAL A 121 -9.09 18.43 -1.39
CA VAL A 121 -9.32 19.70 -2.10
C VAL A 121 -10.81 19.87 -2.43
N GLY A 122 -11.50 18.80 -2.82
CA GLY A 122 -12.94 18.80 -3.09
C GLY A 122 -13.80 19.13 -1.87
N THR A 123 -13.47 18.58 -0.70
CA THR A 123 -14.20 18.83 0.56
C THR A 123 -13.95 20.24 1.12
N ASN A 124 -12.72 20.76 1.03
CA ASN A 124 -12.42 22.17 1.37
C ASN A 124 -13.14 23.18 0.46
N ARG A 125 -13.40 22.82 -0.82
CA ARG A 125 -14.15 23.67 -1.76
C ARG A 125 -15.66 23.62 -1.51
N MET A 126 -16.19 22.55 -0.94
CA MET A 126 -17.60 22.44 -0.53
C MET A 126 -17.89 23.11 0.81
N GLN A 127 -16.97 23.07 1.78
CA GLN A 127 -17.17 23.74 3.07
C GLN A 127 -17.16 25.28 2.97
N LYS A 128 -16.37 25.87 2.05
CA LYS A 128 -16.38 27.33 1.82
C LYS A 128 -17.66 27.87 1.16
N LYS A 129 -18.59 27.02 0.69
CA LYS A 129 -19.85 27.44 0.05
C LYS A 129 -21.08 27.35 0.96
N ILE A 130 -20.97 26.77 2.15
CA ILE A 130 -22.08 26.69 3.11
C ILE A 130 -21.88 27.78 4.15
N GLN A 131 -22.24 29.03 3.81
CA GLN A 131 -22.56 30.06 4.80
C GLN A 131 -24.09 30.11 4.92
N PRO A 132 -24.68 29.97 6.13
CA PRO A 132 -26.11 30.16 6.28
C PRO A 132 -26.46 31.63 6.03
N SER A 133 -27.44 31.90 5.15
CA SER A 133 -27.91 33.26 4.89
C SER A 133 -28.68 33.79 6.10
N PRO A 134 -28.45 35.05 6.53
CA PRO A 134 -29.18 35.64 7.65
C PRO A 134 -30.39 36.44 7.13
N ARG A 135 -31.59 35.87 7.30
CA ARG A 135 -32.96 36.44 7.26
C ARG A 135 -33.87 35.44 6.53
N GLY A 136 -34.99 34.94 7.03
CA GLY A 136 -35.74 35.17 8.26
C GLY A 136 -37.15 34.57 8.03
N LYS A 137 -37.76 34.10 9.13
CA LYS A 137 -39.19 33.79 9.31
C LYS A 137 -39.74 32.52 8.66
N ASN A 138 -39.97 31.55 9.55
CA ASN A 138 -41.20 30.78 9.78
C ASN A 138 -42.05 30.43 8.55
N HIS A 139 -42.25 29.14 8.29
CA HIS A 139 -43.55 28.46 8.40
C HIS A 139 -43.30 26.95 8.21
N CYS A 140 -43.48 26.19 9.29
CA CYS A 140 -43.55 24.72 9.22
C CYS A 140 -45.02 24.35 8.97
N THR A 141 -45.32 23.78 7.81
CA THR A 141 -46.61 23.10 7.58
C THR A 141 -46.41 21.90 6.66
N GLY A 142 -46.68 20.69 7.18
CA GLY A 142 -47.19 19.57 6.40
C GLY A 142 -46.18 18.46 5.99
N PRO A 143 -46.53 17.17 6.15
CA PRO A 143 -45.64 16.04 5.91
C PRO A 143 -45.70 15.55 4.45
N GLY A 144 -44.56 15.10 3.95
CA GLY A 144 -44.45 14.33 2.71
C GLY A 144 -44.12 15.16 1.48
N GLN A 145 -42.84 15.15 1.10
CA GLN A 145 -42.37 15.22 -0.28
C GLN A 145 -40.85 15.02 -0.31
N TRP A 146 -40.43 13.77 -0.53
CA TRP A 146 -39.05 13.47 -0.92
C TRP A 146 -38.95 13.71 -2.42
N TYR A 147 -38.42 14.86 -2.84
CA TYR A 147 -38.02 15.05 -4.23
C TYR A 147 -36.51 14.78 -4.38
N THR A 148 -36.27 13.72 -5.14
CA THR A 148 -35.05 13.40 -5.87
C THR A 148 -34.36 14.63 -6.44
N TRP A 149 -33.07 14.80 -6.14
CA TRP A 149 -32.20 15.73 -6.86
C TRP A 149 -31.67 15.06 -8.14
N PRO A 150 -31.98 15.54 -9.35
CA PRO A 150 -31.16 15.25 -10.50
C PRO A 150 -29.88 16.09 -10.44
N ILE A 151 -28.74 15.40 -10.48
CA ILE A 151 -27.40 15.97 -10.49
C ILE A 151 -27.22 16.76 -11.80
N LEU A 152 -27.28 18.09 -11.73
CA LEU A 152 -26.84 18.99 -12.80
C LEU A 152 -25.34 19.23 -12.68
N ILE A 153 -24.54 18.39 -13.36
CA ILE A 153 -23.11 18.65 -13.58
C ILE A 153 -22.99 19.80 -14.59
N LYS A 154 -22.71 21.02 -14.14
CA LYS A 154 -22.18 22.07 -15.01
C LYS A 154 -20.67 21.84 -15.17
N LYS A 155 -20.25 21.46 -16.38
CA LYS A 155 -18.88 21.59 -16.88
C LYS A 155 -18.47 23.07 -16.85
N GLN A 156 -17.36 23.37 -16.18
CA GLN A 156 -16.45 24.45 -16.58
C GLN A 156 -15.17 23.78 -17.06
#